data_AF-A0A928RZ63-F1
#
_entry.id   AF-A0A928RZ63-F1
#
_cell.length_a   1.000
_cell.length_b   1.000
_cell.length_c   1.000
_cell.angle_alpha   90.00
_cell.angle_beta   90.00
_cell.angle_gamma   90.00
#
_symmetry.space_group_name_H-M   'P 1'
#
loop_
_entity.id
_entity.type
_entity.pdbx_description
1 polymer ?
#
loop_
_entity_poly.entity_id
_entity_poly.type
_entity_poly.pdbx_seq_one_letter_code
_entity_poly.pdbx_strand_id
1 'polypeptide(L)'
;MGILSRSMIVLFTVLSFSGHAYGDAMCNHADVDKLDSYLKNGLNMEKAGRTLEALLFFRAADSFCGNRVEARKGLQRIGAGMGAAAEKNGRFFSGKSILAMVPDEDCRRWARHILISPNPYEPSVPGLCVASSGGMRVEIESSAGAYDWYEATYNYRESDSLVMRSVKSGLSDLGAADRAFRHFKSRERLNSPGYSIDPAHLALLRGTSSSNLDSILSKEERSYAGTRNCRESLANLESALKWAALLGESGKARVYSRATRRAEEALKRTSVNDLYDAIEFYSFAGEGEPVAKVAERADELGYAAMKENEPEKALDFFNLSGNEQLIKKAESLAEKVRKARSKGKKSDDPARSL
;
A
#
# COMPACT_ATOMS: atom_id res chain seq x y z
N MET A 1 -62.49 9.15 -43.23
CA MET A 1 -62.43 9.38 -41.77
C MET A 1 -61.46 8.35 -41.21
N GLY A 2 -60.37 8.62 -40.50
CA GLY A 2 -59.76 9.87 -40.05
C GLY A 2 -58.24 9.65 -39.90
N ILE A 3 -57.52 10.73 -40.13
CA ILE A 3 -56.09 10.94 -39.91
C ILE A 3 -55.88 11.30 -38.44
N LEU A 4 -54.70 10.99 -37.86
CA LEU A 4 -53.98 11.61 -36.71
C LEU A 4 -53.16 10.51 -36.02
N SER A 5 -51.94 10.68 -35.53
CA SER A 5 -51.02 11.81 -35.43
C SER A 5 -49.66 11.23 -35.02
N ARG A 6 -48.59 11.57 -35.74
CA ARG A 6 -47.20 11.27 -35.36
C ARG A 6 -46.78 12.27 -34.28
N SER A 7 -46.55 11.78 -33.07
CA SER A 7 -46.06 12.61 -31.97
C SER A 7 -44.57 12.93 -32.14
N MET A 8 -44.31 14.23 -32.04
CA MET A 8 -43.03 14.93 -31.97
C MET A 8 -41.95 14.23 -31.14
N ILE A 9 -40.78 14.04 -31.75
CA ILE A 9 -39.50 13.93 -31.05
C ILE A 9 -39.06 15.37 -30.75
N VAL A 10 -39.27 15.82 -29.51
CA VAL A 10 -38.74 17.09 -29.01
C VAL A 10 -37.28 16.88 -28.65
N LEU A 11 -36.42 17.57 -29.40
CA LEU A 11 -34.99 17.70 -29.19
C LEU A 11 -34.77 18.52 -27.90
N PHE A 12 -34.47 17.85 -26.78
CA PHE A 12 -34.01 18.51 -25.55
C PHE A 12 -32.49 18.70 -25.61
N THR A 13 -32.05 19.76 -26.29
CA THR A 13 -30.72 20.33 -26.11
C THR A 13 -30.71 21.09 -24.78
N VAL A 14 -30.42 20.38 -23.68
CA VAL A 14 -30.12 21.03 -22.40
C VAL A 14 -28.70 21.59 -22.47
N LEU A 15 -28.64 22.90 -22.71
CA LEU A 15 -27.50 23.77 -22.45
C LEU A 15 -26.99 23.56 -21.01
N SER A 16 -26.03 22.65 -20.84
CA SER A 16 -25.30 22.44 -19.58
C SER A 16 -24.00 23.25 -19.59
N PHE A 17 -24.11 24.57 -19.77
CA PHE A 17 -22.98 25.51 -19.64
C PHE A 17 -23.42 26.74 -18.84
N SER A 18 -23.69 26.56 -17.55
CA SER A 18 -23.81 27.66 -16.58
C SER A 18 -23.70 27.19 -15.12
N GLY A 19 -22.87 26.17 -14.86
CA GLY A 19 -22.60 25.68 -13.50
C GLY A 19 -21.59 26.50 -12.68
N HIS A 20 -21.09 27.63 -13.19
CA HIS A 20 -20.08 28.45 -12.50
C HIS A 20 -20.59 29.81 -11.99
N ALA A 21 -21.83 30.20 -12.34
CA ALA A 21 -22.37 31.51 -11.97
C ALA A 21 -23.24 31.52 -10.68
N TYR A 22 -23.65 30.34 -10.18
CA TYR A 22 -24.53 30.26 -9.01
C TYR A 22 -23.79 30.13 -7.67
N GLY A 23 -22.49 29.85 -7.67
CA GLY A 23 -21.69 29.75 -6.44
C GLY A 23 -21.36 31.11 -5.83
N ASP A 24 -21.08 32.11 -6.66
CA ASP A 24 -20.75 33.47 -6.20
C ASP A 24 -21.98 34.24 -5.66
N ALA A 25 -23.20 33.82 -6.02
CA ALA A 25 -24.43 34.48 -5.61
C ALA A 25 -24.81 34.25 -4.13
N MET A 26 -24.10 33.38 -3.40
CA MET A 26 -24.33 33.10 -1.98
C MET A 26 -23.21 33.59 -1.05
N CYS A 27 -22.19 34.27 -1.57
CA CYS A 27 -21.16 34.85 -0.73
C CYS A 27 -21.70 36.15 -0.08
N ASN A 28 -21.53 36.30 1.23
CA ASN A 28 -21.84 37.55 1.93
C ASN A 28 -20.87 38.64 1.44
N HIS A 29 -21.35 39.85 1.15
CA HIS A 29 -20.53 40.98 0.71
C HIS A 29 -19.34 41.24 1.65
N ALA A 30 -19.56 41.12 2.95
CA ALA A 30 -18.50 41.29 3.96
C ALA A 30 -17.38 40.25 3.85
N ASP A 31 -17.66 39.05 3.33
CA ASP A 31 -16.66 38.01 3.11
C ASP A 31 -15.85 38.27 1.83
N VAL A 32 -16.48 38.85 0.81
CA VAL A 32 -15.80 39.27 -0.43
C VAL A 32 -14.82 40.41 -0.15
N ASP A 33 -15.21 41.41 0.63
CA ASP A 33 -14.32 42.53 1.00
C ASP A 33 -13.09 42.03 1.80
N LYS A 34 -13.29 41.07 2.70
CA LYS A 34 -12.20 40.42 3.46
C LYS A 34 -11.30 39.61 2.53
N LEU A 35 -11.87 38.85 1.61
CA LEU A 35 -11.12 38.10 0.60
C LEU A 35 -10.17 39.02 -0.18
N ASP A 36 -10.70 40.11 -0.74
CA ASP A 36 -9.91 41.06 -1.54
C ASP A 36 -8.79 41.72 -0.72
N SER A 37 -9.09 42.10 0.53
CA SER A 37 -8.09 42.61 1.47
C SER A 37 -6.97 41.59 1.71
N TYR A 38 -7.30 40.32 1.97
CA TYR A 38 -6.31 39.27 2.17
C TYR A 38 -5.50 38.97 0.91
N LEU A 39 -6.11 38.94 -0.27
CA LEU A 39 -5.39 38.77 -1.54
C LEU A 39 -4.38 39.90 -1.76
N LYS A 40 -4.81 41.15 -1.56
CA LYS A 40 -3.94 42.33 -1.70
C LYS A 40 -2.78 42.29 -0.71
N ASN A 41 -3.06 41.96 0.55
CA ASN A 41 -2.03 41.87 1.59
C ASN A 41 -1.08 40.69 1.33
N GLY A 42 -1.59 39.54 0.89
CA GLY A 42 -0.78 38.38 0.49
C GLY A 42 0.21 38.73 -0.61
N LEU A 43 -0.25 39.40 -1.68
CA LEU A 43 0.61 39.87 -2.77
C LEU A 43 1.66 40.88 -2.31
N ASN A 44 1.30 41.80 -1.41
CA ASN A 44 2.24 42.77 -0.86
C ASN A 44 3.32 42.10 0.00
N MET A 45 2.95 41.13 0.84
CA MET A 45 3.89 40.37 1.66
C MET A 45 4.79 39.49 0.80
N GLU A 46 4.26 38.88 -0.27
CA GLU A 46 5.03 38.09 -1.25
C GLU A 46 6.11 38.97 -1.91
N LYS A 47 5.73 40.16 -2.40
CA LYS A 47 6.66 41.13 -3.00
C LYS A 47 7.72 41.63 -2.01
N ALA A 48 7.37 41.71 -0.73
CA ALA A 48 8.29 42.11 0.34
C ALA A 48 9.20 40.97 0.82
N GLY A 49 9.09 39.75 0.26
CA GLY A 49 9.86 38.58 0.70
C GLY A 49 9.41 37.99 2.04
N ARG A 50 8.24 38.39 2.55
CA ARG A 50 7.66 37.92 3.81
C ARG A 50 6.79 36.67 3.55
N THR A 51 7.46 35.55 3.32
CA THR A 51 6.83 34.32 2.81
C THR A 51 5.79 33.73 3.76
N LEU A 52 6.03 33.71 5.07
CA LEU A 52 5.10 33.16 6.06
C LEU A 52 3.78 33.93 6.03
N GLU A 53 3.88 35.26 6.12
CA GLU A 53 2.74 36.15 6.14
C GLU A 53 1.95 36.09 4.84
N ALA A 54 2.65 36.08 3.69
CA ALA A 54 2.02 35.88 2.40
C ALA A 54 1.22 34.56 2.35
N LEU A 55 1.82 33.45 2.79
CA LEU A 55 1.17 32.15 2.84
C LEU A 55 -0.06 32.15 3.75
N LEU A 56 0.03 32.77 4.93
CA LEU A 56 -1.09 32.89 5.87
C LEU A 56 -2.23 33.73 5.31
N PHE A 57 -1.93 34.86 4.65
CA PHE A 57 -2.94 35.67 3.95
C PHE A 57 -3.61 34.90 2.81
N PHE A 58 -2.86 34.19 1.98
CA PHE A 58 -3.46 33.40 0.90
C PHE A 58 -4.26 32.20 1.42
N ARG A 59 -3.84 31.56 2.52
CA ARG A 59 -4.64 30.51 3.18
C ARG A 59 -5.93 31.05 3.75
N ALA A 60 -5.87 32.22 4.40
CA ALA A 60 -7.07 32.90 4.88
C ALA A 60 -8.00 33.20 3.71
N ALA A 61 -7.48 33.78 2.61
CA ALA A 61 -8.24 34.03 1.39
C ALA A 61 -8.89 32.76 0.81
N ASP A 62 -8.18 31.62 0.74
CA ASP A 62 -8.77 30.36 0.24
C ASP A 62 -9.87 29.78 1.15
N SER A 63 -10.00 30.25 2.40
CA SER A 63 -11.06 29.83 3.32
C SER A 63 -12.39 30.58 3.13
N PHE A 64 -12.40 31.71 2.42
CA PHE A 64 -13.61 32.49 2.14
C PHE A 64 -14.30 32.08 0.84
N CYS A 65 -15.59 32.40 0.75
CA CYS A 65 -16.40 32.29 -0.46
C CYS A 65 -15.98 33.37 -1.47
N GLY A 66 -15.82 33.02 -2.76
CA GLY A 66 -15.43 33.94 -3.84
C GLY A 66 -14.25 33.45 -4.69
N ASN A 67 -13.43 34.38 -5.21
CA ASN A 67 -12.30 34.10 -6.11
C ASN A 67 -11.11 33.38 -5.43
N ARG A 68 -11.32 32.09 -5.11
CA ARG A 68 -10.30 31.18 -4.55
C ARG A 68 -9.17 30.86 -5.52
N VAL A 69 -9.36 31.13 -6.81
CA VAL A 69 -8.37 30.82 -7.85
C VAL A 69 -7.10 31.63 -7.63
N GLU A 70 -7.22 32.93 -7.33
CA GLU A 70 -6.03 33.77 -7.11
C GLU A 70 -5.31 33.43 -5.80
N ALA A 71 -6.06 33.13 -4.73
CA ALA A 71 -5.50 32.65 -3.47
C ALA A 71 -4.67 31.36 -3.68
N ARG A 72 -5.23 30.39 -4.41
CA ARG A 72 -4.54 29.14 -4.75
C ARG A 72 -3.32 29.35 -5.62
N LYS A 73 -3.37 30.27 -6.60
CA LYS A 73 -2.19 30.63 -7.40
C LYS A 73 -1.08 31.22 -6.54
N GLY A 74 -1.41 32.07 -5.57
CA GLY A 74 -0.45 32.60 -4.60
C GLY A 74 0.21 31.50 -3.77
N LEU A 75 -0.60 30.57 -3.23
CA LEU A 75 -0.09 29.40 -2.51
C LEU A 75 0.81 28.54 -3.40
N GLN A 76 0.38 28.26 -4.63
CA GLN A 76 1.13 27.46 -5.59
C GLN A 76 2.49 28.08 -5.91
N ARG A 77 2.55 29.40 -6.16
CA ARG A 77 3.83 30.11 -6.42
C ARG A 77 4.81 29.97 -5.26
N ILE A 78 4.34 30.25 -4.04
CA ILE A 78 5.17 30.14 -2.83
C ILE A 78 5.64 28.68 -2.65
N GLY A 79 4.70 27.73 -2.75
CA GLY A 79 4.98 26.32 -2.60
C GLY A 79 5.95 25.76 -3.63
N ALA A 80 5.85 26.20 -4.89
CA ALA A 80 6.77 25.82 -5.96
C ALA A 80 8.19 26.30 -5.64
N GLY A 81 8.35 27.56 -5.21
CA GLY A 81 9.65 28.11 -4.84
C GLY A 81 10.27 27.42 -3.61
N MET A 82 9.48 27.26 -2.54
CA MET A 82 9.94 26.64 -1.29
C MET A 82 10.22 25.14 -1.46
N GLY A 83 9.38 24.44 -2.22
CA GLY A 83 9.58 23.04 -2.57
C GLY A 83 10.85 22.83 -3.41
N ALA A 84 11.06 23.64 -4.45
CA ALA A 84 12.28 23.58 -5.26
C ALA A 84 13.56 23.87 -4.43
N ALA A 85 13.49 24.83 -3.51
CA ALA A 85 14.59 25.10 -2.58
C ALA A 85 14.85 23.91 -1.62
N ALA A 86 13.80 23.25 -1.14
CA ALA A 86 13.93 22.03 -0.34
C ALA A 86 14.57 20.88 -1.14
N GLU A 87 14.15 20.67 -2.40
CA GLU A 87 14.76 19.69 -3.30
C GLU A 87 16.25 19.94 -3.52
N LYS A 88 16.62 21.20 -3.81
CA LYS A 88 18.01 21.60 -4.02
C LYS A 88 18.89 21.31 -2.79
N ASN A 89 18.29 21.37 -1.60
CA ASN A 89 18.95 21.06 -0.33
C ASN A 89 18.84 19.57 0.06
N GLY A 90 18.37 18.70 -0.84
CA GLY A 90 18.24 17.25 -0.60
C GLY A 90 17.09 16.86 0.33
N ARG A 91 16.19 17.78 0.67
CA ARG A 91 15.06 17.55 1.58
C ARG A 91 13.82 17.19 0.77
N PHE A 92 13.65 15.91 0.45
CA PHE A 92 12.55 15.46 -0.41
C PHE A 92 11.27 15.13 0.37
N PHE A 93 11.37 14.28 1.39
CA PHE A 93 10.24 13.83 2.20
C PHE A 93 10.59 14.02 3.67
N SER A 94 9.81 14.83 4.41
CA SER A 94 9.99 14.98 5.85
C SER A 94 8.82 14.39 6.65
N GLY A 95 7.62 14.29 6.05
CA GLY A 95 6.41 13.88 6.75
C GLY A 95 5.95 14.91 7.78
N LYS A 96 6.48 16.14 7.71
CA LYS A 96 6.13 17.25 8.59
C LYS A 96 5.17 18.19 7.89
N SER A 97 4.36 18.90 8.67
CA SER A 97 3.63 20.08 8.19
C SER A 97 4.62 21.16 7.75
N ILE A 98 4.28 21.93 6.72
CA ILE A 98 5.06 23.11 6.30
C ILE A 98 4.99 24.26 7.32
N LEU A 99 4.06 24.18 8.26
CA LEU A 99 3.89 25.10 9.37
C LEU A 99 4.06 24.39 10.71
N ALA A 100 4.81 25.01 11.62
CA ALA A 100 4.98 24.61 13.00
C ALA A 100 4.21 25.56 13.93
N MET A 101 3.86 25.09 15.13
CA MET A 101 3.27 25.92 16.18
C MET A 101 4.26 26.05 17.33
N VAL A 102 4.56 27.29 17.72
CA VAL A 102 5.50 27.61 18.79
C VAL A 102 4.83 28.45 19.88
N PRO A 103 5.20 28.29 21.16
CA PRO A 103 4.67 29.12 22.23
C PRO A 103 5.04 30.59 22.02
N ASP A 104 4.07 31.49 22.19
CA ASP A 104 4.28 32.92 22.01
C ASP A 104 3.39 33.72 22.98
N GLU A 105 3.97 34.72 23.64
CA GLU A 105 3.27 35.44 24.71
C GLU A 105 2.21 36.40 24.16
N ASP A 106 2.42 36.98 22.98
CA ASP A 106 1.45 37.87 22.36
C ASP A 106 0.26 37.06 21.84
N CYS A 107 0.51 35.89 21.24
CA CYS A 107 -0.57 34.98 20.86
C CYS A 107 -1.37 34.44 22.07
N ARG A 108 -0.73 34.24 23.23
CA ARG A 108 -1.42 33.92 24.49
C ARG A 108 -2.33 35.04 24.95
N ARG A 109 -1.85 36.28 24.92
CA ARG A 109 -2.65 37.46 25.28
C ARG A 109 -3.86 37.58 24.37
N TRP A 110 -3.66 37.42 23.07
CA TRP A 110 -4.74 37.39 22.09
C TRP A 110 -5.80 36.32 22.41
N ALA A 111 -5.37 35.08 22.65
CA ALA A 111 -6.28 33.96 22.92
C ALA A 111 -7.16 34.20 24.17
N ARG A 112 -6.62 34.86 25.20
CA ARG A 112 -7.38 35.21 26.42
C ARG A 112 -8.45 36.26 26.20
N HIS A 113 -8.31 37.11 25.18
CA HIS A 113 -9.17 38.27 24.94
C HIS A 113 -10.03 38.12 23.66
N ILE A 114 -10.11 36.91 23.09
CA ILE A 114 -10.76 36.67 21.79
C ILE A 114 -12.26 37.05 21.74
N LEU A 115 -12.92 37.13 22.89
CA LEU A 115 -14.34 37.50 23.00
C LEU A 115 -14.58 39.00 23.20
N ILE A 116 -13.52 39.81 23.31
CA ILE A 116 -13.61 41.25 23.55
C ILE A 116 -13.51 42.00 22.22
N SER A 117 -14.44 42.92 21.98
CA SER A 117 -14.43 43.80 20.79
C SER A 117 -14.25 45.26 21.22
N PRO A 118 -13.21 45.97 20.77
CA PRO A 118 -12.06 45.50 19.95
C PRO A 118 -11.00 44.77 20.77
N ASN A 119 -10.36 43.73 20.20
CA ASN A 119 -9.25 43.02 20.84
C ASN A 119 -7.92 43.71 20.48
N PRO A 120 -7.21 44.36 21.43
CA PRO A 120 -5.98 45.09 21.14
C PRO A 120 -4.79 44.18 20.80
N TYR A 121 -4.91 42.87 21.05
CA TYR A 121 -3.87 41.88 20.79
C TYR A 121 -4.15 41.07 19.52
N GLU A 122 -5.14 41.42 18.71
CA GLU A 122 -5.43 40.71 17.46
C GLU A 122 -4.24 40.79 16.48
N PRO A 123 -3.72 39.66 15.98
CA PRO A 123 -2.59 39.67 15.07
C PRO A 123 -2.98 40.30 13.73
N SER A 124 -2.10 41.15 13.19
CA SER A 124 -2.31 41.81 11.90
C SER A 124 -2.30 40.84 10.69
N VAL A 125 -1.84 39.61 10.90
CA VAL A 125 -1.80 38.55 9.89
C VAL A 125 -2.75 37.43 10.33
N PRO A 126 -3.75 37.09 9.51
CA PRO A 126 -4.75 36.09 9.87
C PRO A 126 -4.08 34.71 10.05
N GLY A 127 -4.48 34.00 11.10
CA GLY A 127 -3.94 32.66 11.40
C GLY A 127 -2.49 32.64 11.88
N LEU A 128 -1.86 33.80 12.12
CA LEU A 128 -0.53 33.86 12.73
C LEU A 128 -0.54 33.36 14.18
N CYS A 129 -1.66 33.56 14.89
CA CYS A 129 -1.89 33.01 16.21
C CYS A 129 -3.03 31.98 16.18
N VAL A 130 -2.92 30.92 16.98
CA VAL A 130 -3.92 29.85 17.13
C VAL A 130 -4.42 29.80 18.57
N ALA A 131 -5.67 30.20 18.78
CA ALA A 131 -6.25 30.34 20.12
C ALA A 131 -6.56 28.99 20.78
N SER A 132 -7.01 28.01 19.99
CA SER A 132 -7.37 26.66 20.47
C SER A 132 -6.21 25.88 21.09
N SER A 133 -4.97 26.31 20.83
CA SER A 133 -3.75 25.67 21.36
C SER A 133 -3.12 26.45 22.52
N GLY A 134 -3.91 27.30 23.20
CA GLY A 134 -3.42 28.13 24.29
C GLY A 134 -2.63 29.35 23.81
N GLY A 135 -2.88 29.83 22.59
CA GLY A 135 -2.23 31.00 22.01
C GLY A 135 -0.83 30.70 21.49
N MET A 136 -0.75 29.87 20.46
CA MET A 136 0.52 29.52 19.80
C MET A 136 0.73 30.37 18.54
N ARG A 137 1.98 30.74 18.24
CA ARG A 137 2.34 31.38 16.98
C ARG A 137 2.64 30.33 15.92
N VAL A 138 2.25 30.63 14.68
CA VAL A 138 2.55 29.82 13.51
C VAL A 138 3.89 30.27 12.91
N GLU A 139 4.74 29.32 12.58
CA GLU A 139 6.03 29.55 11.91
C GLU A 139 6.20 28.61 10.72
N ILE A 140 7.11 28.94 9.80
CA ILE A 140 7.51 28.02 8.74
C ILE A 140 8.36 26.90 9.35
N GLU A 141 8.00 25.65 9.05
CA GLU A 141 8.82 24.50 9.40
C GLU A 141 10.04 24.43 8.47
N SER A 142 11.18 24.93 8.96
CA SER A 142 12.44 25.00 8.22
C SER A 142 12.97 23.63 7.77
N SER A 143 12.51 22.54 8.38
CA SER A 143 12.88 21.17 8.01
C SER A 143 11.87 20.46 7.09
N ALA A 144 10.79 21.13 6.69
CA ALA A 144 9.79 20.56 5.79
C ALA A 144 10.39 20.20 4.42
N GLY A 145 10.05 19.02 3.92
CA GLY A 145 10.53 18.49 2.65
C GLY A 145 9.77 19.08 1.46
N ALA A 146 10.35 18.91 0.27
CA ALA A 146 9.77 19.38 -0.98
C ALA A 146 8.37 18.81 -1.24
N TYR A 147 8.18 17.53 -0.97
CA TYR A 147 6.87 16.88 -1.08
C TYR A 147 5.84 17.57 -0.18
N ASP A 148 6.20 17.84 1.08
CA ASP A 148 5.31 18.47 2.06
C ASP A 148 4.90 19.88 1.61
N TRP A 149 5.84 20.63 1.03
CA TRP A 149 5.57 21.93 0.39
C TRP A 149 4.58 21.82 -0.74
N TYR A 150 4.82 20.90 -1.68
CA TYR A 150 3.97 20.76 -2.85
C TYR A 150 2.55 20.29 -2.50
N GLU A 151 2.42 19.32 -1.59
CA GLU A 151 1.12 18.87 -1.08
C GLU A 151 0.33 20.00 -0.42
N ALA A 152 0.96 20.72 0.49
CA ALA A 152 0.29 21.73 1.31
C ALA A 152 -0.08 23.02 0.54
N THR A 153 0.33 23.12 -0.72
CA THR A 153 0.16 24.30 -1.57
C THR A 153 -0.43 23.97 -2.94
N TYR A 154 -1.04 22.79 -3.10
CA TYR A 154 -1.74 22.39 -4.33
C TYR A 154 -0.84 22.23 -5.57
N ASN A 155 0.47 22.02 -5.39
CA ASN A 155 1.43 21.71 -6.47
C ASN A 155 1.49 20.19 -6.70
N TYR A 156 0.33 19.60 -7.02
CA TYR A 156 0.18 18.15 -7.01
C TYR A 156 1.01 17.45 -8.09
N ARG A 157 1.27 18.08 -9.23
CA ARG A 157 2.08 17.48 -10.31
C ARG A 157 3.55 17.33 -9.90
N GLU A 158 4.06 18.31 -9.16
CA GLU A 158 5.42 18.35 -8.65
C GLU A 158 5.60 17.29 -7.56
N SER A 159 4.61 17.14 -6.67
CA SER A 159 4.60 16.05 -5.67
C SER A 159 4.54 14.65 -6.32
N ASP A 160 3.71 14.46 -7.36
CA ASP A 160 3.64 13.20 -8.11
C ASP A 160 4.98 12.88 -8.76
N SER A 161 5.63 13.91 -9.33
CA SER A 161 6.95 13.78 -9.95
C SER A 161 8.04 13.40 -8.94
N LEU A 162 7.98 13.90 -7.70
CA LEU A 162 8.87 13.48 -6.61
C LEU A 162 8.68 12.01 -6.24
N VAL A 163 7.43 11.59 -6.06
CA VAL A 163 7.09 10.20 -5.75
C VAL A 163 7.58 9.27 -6.86
N MET A 164 7.35 9.64 -8.13
CA MET A 164 7.82 8.86 -9.27
C MET A 164 9.34 8.84 -9.42
N ARG A 165 10.03 9.94 -9.07
CA ARG A 165 11.51 9.94 -9.00
C ARG A 165 12.03 8.92 -8.00
N SER A 166 11.42 8.82 -6.82
CA SER A 166 11.79 7.82 -5.80
C SER A 166 11.64 6.38 -6.32
N VAL A 167 10.59 6.10 -7.11
CA VAL A 167 10.42 4.77 -7.71
C VAL A 167 11.44 4.52 -8.81
N LYS A 168 11.68 5.52 -9.68
CA LYS A 168 12.66 5.40 -10.77
C LYS A 168 14.09 5.20 -10.27
N SER A 169 14.46 5.78 -9.13
CA SER A 169 15.78 5.58 -8.52
C SER A 169 15.94 4.20 -7.88
N GLY A 170 14.84 3.53 -7.54
CA GLY A 170 14.83 2.23 -6.86
C GLY A 170 13.77 1.31 -7.46
N LEU A 171 13.98 0.86 -8.70
CA LEU A 171 12.98 0.03 -9.40
C LEU A 171 12.65 -1.28 -8.67
N SER A 172 13.58 -1.80 -7.86
CA SER A 172 13.38 -3.00 -7.03
C SER A 172 13.06 -2.68 -5.55
N ASP A 173 12.89 -1.40 -5.19
CA ASP A 173 12.48 -1.01 -3.84
C ASP A 173 10.96 -1.14 -3.70
N LEU A 174 10.54 -2.27 -3.11
CA LEU A 174 9.13 -2.55 -2.79
C LEU A 174 8.51 -1.45 -1.93
N GLY A 175 9.26 -0.89 -0.98
CA GLY A 175 8.77 0.16 -0.08
C GLY A 175 8.50 1.46 -0.84
N ALA A 176 9.36 1.84 -1.78
CA ALA A 176 9.12 2.98 -2.66
C ALA A 176 7.90 2.77 -3.56
N ALA A 177 7.78 1.60 -4.18
CA ALA A 177 6.64 1.26 -5.04
C ALA A 177 5.31 1.29 -4.27
N ASP A 178 5.25 0.66 -3.08
CA ASP A 178 4.06 0.64 -2.25
C ASP A 178 3.65 2.05 -1.77
N ARG A 179 4.60 2.87 -1.32
CA ARG A 179 4.32 4.29 -1.00
C ARG A 179 3.75 5.03 -2.19
N ALA A 180 4.27 4.81 -3.39
CA ALA A 180 3.76 5.42 -4.61
C ALA A 180 2.33 4.96 -4.94
N PHE A 181 2.02 3.66 -4.84
CA PHE A 181 0.65 3.17 -5.02
C PHE A 181 -0.33 3.80 -4.02
N ARG A 182 0.04 3.89 -2.74
CA ARG A 182 -0.80 4.55 -1.72
C ARG A 182 -1.00 6.03 -2.04
N HIS A 183 0.05 6.72 -2.46
CA HIS A 183 0.00 8.12 -2.90
C HIS A 183 -1.01 8.30 -4.03
N PHE A 184 -0.89 7.57 -5.13
CA PHE A 184 -1.82 7.73 -6.26
C PHE A 184 -3.24 7.23 -5.96
N LYS A 185 -3.41 6.21 -5.10
CA LYS A 185 -4.74 5.82 -4.61
C LYS A 185 -5.40 6.94 -3.79
N SER A 186 -4.61 7.69 -3.02
CA SER A 186 -5.11 8.87 -2.31
C SER A 186 -5.50 9.99 -3.28
N ARG A 187 -4.72 10.15 -4.37
CA ARG A 187 -5.02 11.09 -5.45
C ARG A 187 -6.29 10.77 -6.22
N GLU A 188 -6.64 9.50 -6.40
CA GLU A 188 -7.88 9.11 -7.10
C GLU A 188 -9.12 9.63 -6.36
N ARG A 189 -9.01 9.81 -5.04
CA ARG A 189 -10.07 10.36 -4.20
C ARG A 189 -10.05 11.89 -4.13
N LEU A 190 -8.99 12.52 -4.64
CA LEU A 190 -8.82 13.96 -4.60
C LEU A 190 -9.67 14.61 -5.71
N ASN A 191 -10.79 15.21 -5.32
CA ASN A 191 -11.60 16.03 -6.23
C ASN A 191 -11.09 17.48 -6.25
N SER A 192 -9.91 17.71 -6.83
CA SER A 192 -9.35 19.06 -6.98
C SER A 192 -9.56 19.60 -8.40
N PRO A 193 -10.19 20.77 -8.58
CA PRO A 193 -10.32 21.40 -9.89
C PRO A 193 -8.97 21.58 -10.58
N GLY A 194 -8.89 21.20 -11.86
CA GLY A 194 -7.69 21.38 -12.69
C GLY A 194 -6.57 20.35 -12.48
N TYR A 195 -6.76 19.36 -11.61
CA TYR A 195 -5.83 18.25 -11.44
C TYR A 195 -6.46 16.93 -11.90
N SER A 196 -5.66 16.15 -12.63
CA SER A 196 -5.95 14.77 -13.01
C SER A 196 -4.68 13.96 -12.88
N ILE A 197 -4.80 12.74 -12.37
CA ILE A 197 -3.68 11.81 -12.28
C ILE A 197 -3.19 11.48 -13.69
N ASP A 198 -1.87 11.49 -13.88
CA ASP A 198 -1.27 11.01 -15.12
C ASP A 198 -1.40 9.47 -15.20
N PRO A 199 -2.16 8.92 -16.17
CA PRO A 199 -2.29 7.47 -16.34
C PRO A 199 -0.95 6.79 -16.62
N ALA A 200 0.04 7.51 -17.17
CA ALA A 200 1.38 6.97 -17.41
C ALA A 200 2.11 6.63 -16.10
N HIS A 201 1.86 7.37 -15.01
CA HIS A 201 2.45 7.06 -13.70
C HIS A 201 1.94 5.71 -13.17
N LEU A 202 0.63 5.50 -13.20
CA LEU A 202 0.03 4.22 -12.78
C LEU A 202 0.47 3.06 -13.68
N ALA A 203 0.57 3.28 -14.99
CA ALA A 203 1.08 2.29 -15.93
C ALA A 203 2.54 1.91 -15.61
N LEU A 204 3.40 2.89 -15.33
CA LEU A 204 4.79 2.64 -14.94
C LEU A 204 4.89 1.83 -13.64
N LEU A 205 4.09 2.19 -12.63
CA LEU A 205 4.08 1.47 -11.34
C LEU A 205 3.64 0.02 -11.50
N ARG A 206 2.58 -0.22 -12.27
CA ARG A 206 2.10 -1.57 -12.60
C ARG A 206 3.13 -2.34 -13.42
N GLY A 207 3.74 -1.71 -14.42
CA GLY A 207 4.79 -2.32 -15.24
C GLY A 207 6.01 -2.73 -14.43
N THR A 208 6.49 -1.83 -13.54
CA THR A 208 7.63 -2.10 -12.64
C THR A 208 7.31 -3.24 -11.69
N SER A 209 6.12 -3.23 -11.07
CA SER A 209 5.69 -4.27 -10.14
C SER A 209 5.52 -5.62 -10.83
N SER A 210 4.98 -5.63 -12.06
CA SER A 210 4.87 -6.85 -12.88
C SER A 210 6.25 -7.40 -13.23
N SER A 211 7.17 -6.55 -13.66
CA SER A 211 8.53 -6.98 -14.02
C SER A 211 9.29 -7.57 -12.83
N ASN A 212 9.18 -6.96 -11.64
CA ASN A 212 9.78 -7.50 -10.42
C ASN A 212 9.12 -8.82 -10.00
N LEU A 213 7.80 -8.91 -10.05
CA LEU A 213 7.07 -10.15 -9.80
C LEU A 213 7.56 -11.27 -10.74
N ASP A 214 7.66 -10.99 -12.03
CA ASP A 214 8.12 -11.95 -13.04
C ASP A 214 9.56 -12.39 -12.76
N SER A 215 10.45 -11.45 -12.43
CA SER A 215 11.83 -11.74 -12.06
C SER A 215 11.94 -12.68 -10.85
N ILE A 216 11.16 -12.43 -9.79
CA ILE A 216 11.14 -13.27 -8.59
C ILE A 216 10.59 -14.66 -8.91
N LEU A 217 9.47 -14.75 -9.63
CA LEU A 217 8.90 -16.05 -10.03
C LEU A 217 9.83 -16.84 -10.95
N SER A 218 10.55 -16.18 -11.86
CA SER A 218 11.56 -16.84 -12.71
C SER A 218 12.81 -17.26 -11.93
N LYS A 219 13.17 -16.55 -10.85
CA LYS A 219 14.26 -16.96 -9.95
C LYS A 219 13.83 -18.18 -9.11
N GLU A 220 12.62 -18.14 -8.55
CA GLU A 220 12.01 -19.26 -7.83
C GLU A 220 12.00 -20.52 -8.69
N GLU A 221 11.49 -20.45 -9.92
CA GLU A 221 11.40 -21.59 -10.83
C GLU A 221 12.77 -22.24 -11.06
N ARG A 222 13.79 -21.42 -11.32
CA ARG A 222 15.15 -21.92 -11.56
C ARG A 222 15.74 -22.57 -10.31
N SER A 223 15.55 -21.96 -9.14
CA SER A 223 16.06 -22.53 -7.89
C SER A 223 15.35 -23.84 -7.56
N TYR A 224 14.01 -23.85 -7.64
CA TYR A 224 13.20 -25.02 -7.32
C TYR A 224 13.45 -26.19 -8.28
N ALA A 225 13.64 -25.93 -9.58
CA ALA A 225 13.99 -26.97 -10.54
C ALA A 225 15.32 -27.69 -10.19
N GLY A 226 16.27 -26.99 -9.58
CA GLY A 226 17.57 -27.55 -9.19
C GLY A 226 17.58 -28.22 -7.83
N THR A 227 17.06 -27.54 -6.79
CA THR A 227 17.17 -28.00 -5.39
C THR A 227 15.91 -28.69 -4.88
N ARG A 228 14.74 -28.37 -5.46
CA ARG A 228 13.41 -28.79 -5.00
C ARG A 228 13.16 -28.47 -3.51
N ASN A 229 13.80 -27.41 -3.01
CA ASN A 229 13.68 -27.01 -1.61
C ASN A 229 12.37 -26.24 -1.38
N CYS A 230 11.43 -26.83 -0.64
CA CYS A 230 10.14 -26.22 -0.32
C CYS A 230 10.29 -24.86 0.37
N ARG A 231 11.08 -24.81 1.45
CA ARG A 231 11.29 -23.60 2.25
C ARG A 231 11.84 -22.43 1.44
N GLU A 232 12.81 -22.70 0.57
CA GLU A 232 13.38 -21.68 -0.31
C GLU A 232 12.37 -21.18 -1.35
N SER A 233 11.60 -22.11 -1.95
CA SER A 233 10.53 -21.76 -2.90
C SER A 233 9.47 -20.89 -2.22
N LEU A 234 8.96 -21.29 -1.05
CA LEU A 234 7.97 -20.52 -0.28
C LEU A 234 8.48 -19.12 0.07
N ALA A 235 9.73 -18.96 0.52
CA ALA A 235 10.31 -17.65 0.81
C ALA A 235 10.36 -16.72 -0.43
N ASN A 236 10.62 -17.29 -1.62
CA ASN A 236 10.54 -16.55 -2.87
C ASN A 236 9.09 -16.22 -3.25
N LEU A 237 8.14 -17.14 -3.05
CA LEU A 237 6.73 -16.92 -3.32
C LEU A 237 6.12 -15.86 -2.38
N GLU A 238 6.51 -15.81 -1.10
CA GLU A 238 6.17 -14.74 -0.17
C GLU A 238 6.67 -13.38 -0.67
N SER A 239 7.91 -13.34 -1.16
CA SER A 239 8.50 -12.13 -1.73
C SER A 239 7.77 -11.70 -3.00
N ALA A 240 7.39 -12.66 -3.85
CA ALA A 240 6.56 -12.43 -5.03
C ALA A 240 5.17 -11.90 -4.65
N LEU A 241 4.56 -12.45 -3.59
CA LEU A 241 3.23 -12.06 -3.12
C LEU A 241 3.17 -10.59 -2.71
N LYS A 242 4.24 -10.06 -2.12
CA LYS A 242 4.35 -8.63 -1.78
C LYS A 242 4.27 -7.72 -3.01
N TRP A 243 4.93 -8.08 -4.11
CA TRP A 243 4.84 -7.35 -5.37
C TRP A 243 3.48 -7.58 -6.07
N ALA A 244 2.99 -8.81 -6.04
CA ALA A 244 1.70 -9.18 -6.58
C ALA A 244 0.54 -8.42 -5.92
N ALA A 245 0.62 -8.14 -4.62
CA ALA A 245 -0.38 -7.36 -3.89
C ALA A 245 -0.58 -5.95 -4.46
N LEU A 246 0.46 -5.34 -5.02
CA LEU A 246 0.39 -4.03 -5.69
C LEU A 246 -0.38 -4.07 -7.02
N LEU A 247 -0.49 -5.25 -7.64
CA LEU A 247 -1.21 -5.48 -8.90
C LEU A 247 -2.67 -5.91 -8.66
N GLY A 248 -3.06 -6.14 -7.41
CA GLY A 248 -4.39 -6.63 -7.04
C GLY A 248 -4.54 -8.15 -7.19
N GLU A 249 -5.78 -8.61 -7.29
CA GLU A 249 -6.11 -10.04 -7.24
C GLU A 249 -5.53 -10.85 -8.41
N SER A 250 -5.44 -10.26 -9.61
CA SER A 250 -4.81 -10.93 -10.76
C SER A 250 -3.32 -11.22 -10.52
N GLY A 251 -2.60 -10.32 -9.85
CA GLY A 251 -1.21 -10.55 -9.46
C GLY A 251 -1.11 -11.69 -8.45
N LYS A 252 -1.92 -11.66 -7.40
CA LYS A 252 -1.91 -12.69 -6.34
C LYS A 252 -2.23 -14.08 -6.89
N ALA A 253 -3.23 -14.17 -7.77
CA ALA A 253 -3.63 -15.42 -8.40
C ALA A 253 -2.47 -16.12 -9.14
N ARG A 254 -1.55 -15.35 -9.75
CA ARG A 254 -0.36 -15.92 -10.41
C ARG A 254 0.59 -16.59 -9.42
N VAL A 255 0.74 -16.02 -8.22
CA VAL A 255 1.59 -16.56 -7.16
C VAL A 255 0.94 -17.80 -6.54
N TYR A 256 -0.36 -17.75 -6.24
CA TYR A 256 -1.07 -18.92 -5.72
C TYR A 256 -1.11 -20.07 -6.72
N SER A 257 -1.38 -19.80 -8.01
CA SER A 257 -1.30 -20.82 -9.06
C SER A 257 0.11 -21.45 -9.17
N ARG A 258 1.17 -20.67 -8.92
CA ARG A 258 2.54 -21.22 -8.83
C ARG A 258 2.66 -22.19 -7.66
N ALA A 259 2.18 -21.80 -6.47
CA ALA A 259 2.19 -22.63 -5.27
C ALA A 259 1.39 -23.93 -5.46
N THR A 260 0.16 -23.85 -5.99
CA THR A 260 -0.68 -25.03 -6.29
C THR A 260 0.05 -26.01 -7.21
N ARG A 261 0.70 -25.52 -8.28
CA ARG A 261 1.52 -26.39 -9.16
C ARG A 261 2.69 -27.04 -8.42
N ARG A 262 3.36 -26.33 -7.50
CA ARG A 262 4.42 -26.95 -6.67
C ARG A 262 3.88 -28.04 -5.79
N ALA A 263 2.70 -27.83 -5.20
CA ALA A 263 2.01 -28.84 -4.42
C ALA A 263 1.69 -30.08 -5.26
N GLU A 264 1.17 -29.91 -6.47
CA GLU A 264 0.88 -31.00 -7.41
C GLU A 264 2.15 -31.74 -7.86
N GLU A 265 3.27 -31.04 -8.05
CA GLU A 265 4.57 -31.63 -8.38
C GLU A 265 5.13 -32.46 -7.22
N ALA A 266 4.94 -32.01 -5.98
CA ALA A 266 5.36 -32.71 -4.77
C ALA A 266 4.47 -33.94 -4.50
N LEU A 267 3.16 -33.82 -4.70
CA LEU A 267 2.17 -34.90 -4.53
C LEU A 267 2.44 -36.13 -5.42
N LYS A 268 3.02 -35.92 -6.60
CA LYS A 268 3.37 -37.01 -7.54
C LYS A 268 4.55 -37.86 -7.06
N ARG A 269 5.30 -37.40 -6.07
CA ARG A 269 6.48 -38.09 -5.56
C ARG A 269 6.09 -39.10 -4.48
N THR A 270 7.09 -39.83 -3.99
CA THR A 270 6.90 -41.03 -3.16
C THR A 270 7.53 -40.92 -1.79
N SER A 271 8.05 -39.75 -1.38
CA SER A 271 8.58 -39.55 -0.03
C SER A 271 7.55 -38.86 0.88
N VAL A 272 7.62 -39.14 2.19
CA VAL A 272 6.78 -38.48 3.20
C VAL A 272 7.05 -36.97 3.23
N ASN A 273 8.32 -36.57 3.09
CA ASN A 273 8.71 -35.16 3.05
C ASN A 273 8.08 -34.42 1.85
N ASP A 274 8.01 -35.04 0.68
CA ASP A 274 7.35 -34.42 -0.48
C ASP A 274 5.84 -34.21 -0.23
N LEU A 275 5.19 -35.08 0.56
CA LEU A 275 3.78 -34.89 0.92
C LEU A 275 3.60 -33.77 1.94
N TYR A 276 4.52 -33.60 2.89
CA TYR A 276 4.55 -32.42 3.77
C TYR A 276 4.75 -31.14 2.97
N ASP A 277 5.71 -31.13 2.04
CA ASP A 277 5.94 -30.01 1.13
C ASP A 277 4.66 -29.66 0.34
N ALA A 278 3.91 -30.67 -0.13
CA ALA A 278 2.63 -30.46 -0.81
C ALA A 278 1.61 -29.75 0.09
N ILE A 279 1.50 -30.14 1.36
CA ILE A 279 0.62 -29.47 2.34
C ILE A 279 1.04 -28.02 2.53
N GLU A 280 2.34 -27.74 2.69
CA GLU A 280 2.83 -26.38 2.88
C GLU A 280 2.48 -25.48 1.68
N PHE A 281 2.69 -25.97 0.45
CA PHE A 281 2.32 -25.23 -0.75
C PHE A 281 0.82 -25.00 -0.92
N TYR A 282 -0.03 -26.01 -0.63
CA TYR A 282 -1.49 -25.82 -0.66
C TYR A 282 -1.96 -24.84 0.42
N SER A 283 -1.39 -24.93 1.62
CA SER A 283 -1.66 -24.00 2.71
C SER A 283 -1.31 -22.57 2.32
N PHE A 284 -0.14 -22.38 1.69
CA PHE A 284 0.27 -21.08 1.16
C PHE A 284 -0.69 -20.55 0.08
N ALA A 285 -1.20 -21.43 -0.79
CA ALA A 285 -2.19 -21.07 -1.81
C ALA A 285 -3.58 -20.72 -1.24
N GLY A 286 -3.83 -21.03 0.04
CA GLY A 286 -5.13 -20.82 0.70
C GLY A 286 -6.18 -21.86 0.31
N GLU A 287 -5.77 -23.03 -0.20
CA GLU A 287 -6.67 -24.10 -0.59
C GLU A 287 -6.84 -25.10 0.56
N GLY A 288 -8.06 -25.28 1.07
CA GLY A 288 -8.37 -26.19 2.20
C GLY A 288 -8.73 -27.62 1.79
N GLU A 289 -9.40 -27.81 0.64
CA GLU A 289 -9.73 -29.13 0.08
C GLU A 289 -8.53 -30.06 -0.22
N PRO A 290 -7.33 -29.58 -0.58
CA PRO A 290 -6.21 -30.45 -0.96
C PRO A 290 -5.62 -31.31 0.15
N VAL A 291 -5.86 -31.00 1.44
CA VAL A 291 -5.39 -31.85 2.56
C VAL A 291 -5.95 -33.26 2.44
N ALA A 292 -7.20 -33.40 1.96
CA ALA A 292 -7.80 -34.71 1.71
C ALA A 292 -7.08 -35.48 0.60
N LYS A 293 -6.66 -34.80 -0.48
CA LYS A 293 -5.88 -35.42 -1.57
C LYS A 293 -4.51 -35.89 -1.10
N VAL A 294 -3.86 -35.14 -0.21
CA VAL A 294 -2.58 -35.55 0.39
C VAL A 294 -2.78 -36.77 1.29
N ALA A 295 -3.85 -36.78 2.10
CA ALA A 295 -4.15 -37.90 2.98
C ALA A 295 -4.46 -39.19 2.19
N GLU A 296 -5.27 -39.10 1.13
CA GLU A 296 -5.54 -40.23 0.23
C GLU A 296 -4.24 -40.77 -0.40
N ARG A 297 -3.39 -39.86 -0.90
CA ARG A 297 -2.11 -40.24 -1.48
C ARG A 297 -1.16 -40.88 -0.45
N ALA A 298 -1.17 -40.40 0.79
CA ALA A 298 -0.41 -40.98 1.87
C ALA A 298 -0.89 -42.40 2.18
N ASP A 299 -2.20 -42.64 2.24
CA ASP A 299 -2.76 -43.99 2.41
C ASP A 299 -2.30 -44.93 1.28
N GLU A 300 -2.36 -44.49 0.01
CA GLU A 300 -1.88 -45.29 -1.14
C GLU A 300 -0.40 -45.70 -1.01
N LEU A 301 0.47 -44.74 -0.67
CA LEU A 301 1.91 -44.99 -0.50
C LEU A 301 2.20 -45.85 0.73
N GLY A 302 1.43 -45.69 1.80
CA GLY A 302 1.50 -46.55 2.98
C GLY A 302 1.13 -48.00 2.65
N TYR A 303 0.08 -48.22 1.85
CA TYR A 303 -0.26 -49.56 1.36
C TYR A 303 0.80 -50.16 0.43
N ALA A 304 1.42 -49.35 -0.42
CA ALA A 304 2.53 -49.80 -1.27
C ALA A 304 3.74 -50.25 -0.42
N ALA A 305 4.14 -49.45 0.57
CA ALA A 305 5.22 -49.80 1.50
C ALA A 305 4.91 -51.08 2.31
N MET A 306 3.66 -51.28 2.71
CA MET A 306 3.22 -52.53 3.34
C MET A 306 3.38 -53.75 2.44
N LYS A 307 3.08 -53.63 1.14
CA LYS A 307 3.28 -54.71 0.16
C LYS A 307 4.76 -55.02 -0.06
N GLU A 308 5.62 -54.01 0.05
CA GLU A 308 7.08 -54.13 -0.05
C GLU A 308 7.74 -54.60 1.27
N ASN A 309 6.96 -54.90 2.30
CA ASN A 309 7.42 -55.33 3.62
C ASN A 309 8.26 -54.25 4.36
N GLU A 310 7.92 -52.98 4.15
CA GLU A 310 8.50 -51.80 4.82
C GLU A 310 7.50 -51.17 5.81
N PRO A 311 7.14 -51.84 6.92
CA PRO A 311 6.07 -51.37 7.82
C PRO A 311 6.41 -50.08 8.59
N GLU A 312 7.69 -49.77 8.81
CA GLU A 312 8.12 -48.51 9.44
C GLU A 312 7.82 -47.32 8.51
N LYS A 313 8.12 -47.45 7.22
CA LYS A 313 7.82 -46.41 6.21
C LYS A 313 6.33 -46.26 5.96
N ALA A 314 5.59 -47.38 5.97
CA ALA A 314 4.13 -47.36 5.89
C ALA A 314 3.50 -46.59 7.04
N LEU A 315 4.04 -46.75 8.26
CA LEU A 315 3.59 -46.04 9.44
C LEU A 315 3.75 -44.52 9.27
N ASP A 316 4.88 -44.05 8.75
CA ASP A 316 5.10 -42.61 8.52
C ASP A 316 4.05 -42.02 7.56
N PHE A 317 3.67 -42.74 6.50
CA PHE A 317 2.60 -42.34 5.60
C PHE A 317 1.22 -42.35 6.26
N PHE A 318 0.87 -43.39 7.02
CA PHE A 318 -0.43 -43.44 7.70
C PHE A 318 -0.55 -42.40 8.83
N ASN A 319 0.56 -42.06 9.48
CA ASN A 319 0.60 -40.95 10.43
C ASN A 319 0.28 -39.61 9.75
N LEU A 320 0.78 -39.41 8.51
CA LEU A 320 0.46 -38.22 7.73
C LEU A 320 -1.01 -38.18 7.29
N SER A 321 -1.59 -39.33 6.89
CA SER A 321 -3.01 -39.39 6.49
C SER A 321 -3.97 -39.23 7.66
N GLY A 322 -3.53 -39.52 8.89
CA GLY A 322 -4.35 -39.51 10.09
C GLY A 322 -5.28 -40.74 10.21
N ASN A 323 -5.05 -41.79 9.43
CA ASN A 323 -5.91 -42.99 9.43
C ASN A 323 -5.58 -43.92 10.60
N GLU A 324 -6.22 -43.72 11.75
CA GLU A 324 -5.94 -44.45 13.00
C GLU A 324 -5.95 -45.99 12.86
N GLN A 325 -6.81 -46.53 12.00
CA GLN A 325 -6.90 -47.98 11.81
C GLN A 325 -5.64 -48.52 11.12
N LEU A 326 -5.15 -47.80 10.11
CA LEU A 326 -3.95 -48.18 9.35
C LEU A 326 -2.68 -47.95 10.15
N ILE A 327 -2.63 -46.87 10.95
CA ILE A 327 -1.56 -46.60 11.91
C ILE A 327 -1.38 -47.80 12.85
N LYS A 328 -2.44 -48.21 13.58
CA LYS A 328 -2.38 -49.35 14.52
C LYS A 328 -1.92 -50.64 13.85
N LYS A 329 -2.37 -50.88 12.61
CA LYS A 329 -1.98 -52.06 11.84
C LYS A 329 -0.49 -52.03 11.48
N ALA A 330 0.01 -50.91 10.98
CA ALA A 330 1.42 -50.74 10.62
C ALA A 330 2.33 -50.77 11.85
N GLU A 331 1.97 -50.11 12.95
CA GLU A 331 2.70 -50.15 14.23
C GLU A 331 2.91 -51.58 14.73
N SER A 332 1.85 -52.39 14.72
CA SER A 332 1.91 -53.78 15.18
C SER A 332 2.88 -54.63 14.37
N LEU A 333 3.04 -54.34 13.07
CA LEU A 333 3.92 -55.04 12.16
C LEU A 333 5.36 -54.51 12.24
N ALA A 334 5.53 -53.20 12.33
CA ALA A 334 6.82 -52.55 12.56
C ALA A 334 7.47 -53.07 13.85
N GLU A 335 6.70 -53.19 14.94
CA GLU A 335 7.17 -53.70 16.22
C GLU A 335 7.59 -55.18 16.14
N LYS A 336 6.85 -56.00 15.38
CA LYS A 336 7.24 -57.40 15.11
C LYS A 336 8.56 -57.48 14.36
N VAL A 337 8.74 -56.65 13.33
CA VAL A 337 9.98 -56.60 12.53
C VAL A 337 11.16 -56.09 13.37
N ARG A 338 10.97 -55.07 14.21
CA ARG A 338 11.99 -54.59 15.17
C ARG A 338 12.41 -55.68 16.14
N LYS A 339 11.46 -56.38 16.75
CA LYS A 339 11.75 -57.50 17.67
C LYS A 339 12.51 -58.63 16.97
N ALA A 340 12.14 -58.99 15.74
CA ALA A 340 12.86 -60.00 14.96
C ALA A 340 14.31 -59.58 14.67
N ARG A 341 14.54 -58.32 14.24
CA ARG A 341 15.90 -57.76 14.03
C ARG A 341 16.74 -57.76 15.32
N SER A 342 16.14 -57.41 16.45
CA SER A 342 16.84 -57.37 17.74
C SER A 342 17.26 -58.74 18.28
N LYS A 343 16.52 -59.81 17.93
CA LYS A 343 16.85 -61.19 18.30
C LYS A 343 17.94 -61.79 17.41
N GLY A 344 17.94 -61.50 16.10
CA GLY A 344 18.97 -61.98 15.18
C GLY A 344 20.37 -61.37 15.42
N LYS A 345 20.44 -60.16 15.99
CA LYS A 345 21.72 -59.50 16.32
C LYS A 345 22.41 -60.03 17.58
N LYS A 346 21.75 -60.90 18.36
CA LYS A 346 22.30 -61.53 19.58
C LYS A 346 22.91 -62.92 19.36
N SER A 347 22.87 -63.47 18.14
CA SER A 347 23.37 -64.82 17.85
C SER A 347 24.69 -64.89 17.08
N ASP A 348 25.28 -63.76 16.68
CA ASP A 348 26.61 -63.69 16.05
C ASP A 348 27.66 -63.12 17.01
N ASP A 349 27.90 -63.81 18.12
CA ASP A 349 29.17 -63.73 18.85
C ASP A 349 29.71 -65.16 18.99
N PRO A 350 30.55 -65.63 18.04
CA PRO A 350 31.15 -66.96 18.15
C PRO A 350 32.33 -66.89 19.11
N ALA A 351 32.10 -67.46 20.30
CA ALA A 351 33.07 -68.18 21.12
C ALA A 351 34.41 -67.48 21.45
N ARG A 352 34.60 -67.25 22.75
CA ARG A 352 35.86 -67.67 23.40
C ARG A 352 35.55 -68.66 24.52
N SER A 353 35.48 -69.93 24.12
CA SER A 353 35.91 -71.04 24.96
C SER A 353 37.44 -71.06 24.98
N LEU A 354 38.03 -70.73 26.13
CA LEU A 354 39.00 -71.54 26.87
C LEU A 354 39.25 -70.90 28.23
#